data_AF-A0A2E7WWE5-F1
#
_entry.id   AF-A0A2E7WWE5-F1
#
_cell.length_a   1.000
_cell.length_b   1.000
_cell.length_c   1.000
_cell.angle_alpha   90.00
_cell.angle_beta   90.00
_cell.angle_gamma   90.00
#
_symmetry.space_group_name_H-M   'P 1'
#
loop_
_entity.id
_entity.type
_entity.pdbx_description
1 polymer ?
#
loop_
_entity_poly.entity_id
_entity_poly.type
_entity_poly.pdbx_seq_one_letter_code
_entity_poly.pdbx_strand_id
1 'polypeptide(L)' 'MHGQGTYTWADGRETLGEWKLNKPWNAVQYDASGKLSFSYKDGEPQ' A
#
# COMPACT_ATOMS: atom_id res chain seq x y z
N MET A 1 -14.24 5.34 0.19
CA MET A 1 -13.36 5.49 1.37
C MET A 1 -12.14 6.29 0.99
N HIS A 2 -11.79 7.26 1.83
CA HIS A 2 -10.56 8.04 1.78
C HIS A 2 -9.98 7.99 3.19
N GLY A 3 -8.70 7.66 3.32
CA GLY A 3 -8.08 7.58 4.64
C GLY A 3 -6.70 6.95 4.61
N GLN A 4 -5.96 7.17 5.68
CA GLN A 4 -4.69 6.51 5.93
C GLN A 4 -4.93 5.16 6.59
N GLY A 5 -4.13 4.16 6.24
CA GLY A 5 -4.22 2.86 6.88
C GLY A 5 -3.21 1.87 6.35
N THR A 6 -3.15 0.75 7.07
CA THR A 6 -2.39 -0.43 6.70
C THR A 6 -3.35 -1.50 6.22
N TYR A 7 -3.05 -2.09 5.06
CA TYR A 7 -3.73 -3.26 4.56
C TYR A 7 -2.74 -4.44 4.53
N THR A 8 -3.04 -5.46 5.34
CA THR A 8 -2.28 -6.71 5.33
C THR A 8 -2.94 -7.66 4.34
N TRP A 9 -2.19 -8.08 3.34
CA TRP A 9 -2.61 -9.03 2.33
C TRP A 9 -2.57 -10.46 2.89
N ALA A 10 -3.38 -11.36 2.33
CA ALA A 10 -3.44 -12.76 2.78
C ALA A 10 -2.11 -13.52 2.58
N ASP A 11 -1.23 -13.02 1.71
CA ASP A 11 0.11 -13.56 1.47
C ASP A 11 1.19 -12.98 2.41
N GLY A 12 0.80 -12.17 3.39
CA GLY A 12 1.69 -11.56 4.36
C GLY A 12 2.34 -10.26 3.90
N ARG A 13 2.06 -9.77 2.68
CA ARG A 13 2.48 -8.43 2.28
C ARG A 13 1.71 -7.38 3.06
N GLU A 14 2.27 -6.19 3.17
CA GLU A 14 1.61 -5.07 3.83
C GLU A 14 1.66 -3.83 2.95
N THR A 15 0.56 -3.10 2.86
CA THR A 15 0.50 -1.82 2.15
C THR A 15 0.10 -0.71 3.11
N LEU A 16 0.99 0.25 3.32
CA LEU A 16 0.85 1.34 4.27
C LEU A 16 0.73 2.65 3.52
N GLY A 17 -0.30 3.44 3.82
CA GLY A 17 -0.41 4.80 3.32
C GLY A 17 -1.84 5.25 3.08
N GLU A 18 -2.01 6.16 2.14
CA GLU A 18 -3.31 6.73 1.79
C GLU A 18 -4.05 5.84 0.79
N TRP A 19 -5.33 5.64 1.06
CA TRP A 19 -6.25 4.88 0.22
C TRP A 19 -7.32 5.78 -0.34
N LYS A 20 -7.63 5.60 -1.62
CA LYS A 20 -8.68 6.31 -2.34
C LYS A 20 -9.47 5.31 -3.16
N LEU A 21 -10.78 5.22 -2.92
CA LEU A 21 -11.67 4.30 -3.66
C LEU A 21 -11.19 2.83 -3.63
N ASN A 22 -10.75 2.36 -2.47
CA ASN A 22 -10.19 1.01 -2.24
C ASN A 22 -8.91 0.71 -3.05
N LYS A 23 -8.19 1.76 -3.47
CA LYS A 23 -6.88 1.65 -4.12
C LYS A 23 -5.82 2.43 -3.35
N PRO A 24 -4.56 1.97 -3.36
CA PRO A 24 -3.45 2.76 -2.83
C PRO A 24 -3.29 4.06 -3.65
N TRP A 25 -3.04 5.18 -2.97
CA TRP A 25 -2.86 6.50 -3.59
C TRP A 25 -1.45 7.03 -3.33
N ASN A 26 -1.13 7.24 -2.05
CA ASN A 26 0.21 7.59 -1.57
C ASN A 26 0.63 6.53 -0.56
N ALA A 27 1.12 5.39 -1.04
CA ALA A 27 1.32 4.21 -0.22
C ALA A 27 2.56 3.41 -0.63
N VAL A 28 3.11 2.66 0.31
CA VAL A 28 4.23 1.74 0.09
C VAL A 28 3.80 0.32 0.39
N GLN A 29 4.31 -0.64 -0.37
CA GLN A 29 4.11 -2.07 -0.13
C GLN A 29 5.41 -2.73 0.30
N TYR A 30 5.34 -3.48 1.40
CA TYR A 30 6.38 -4.37 1.86
C TYR A 30 6.02 -5.80 1.52
N ASP A 31 7.02 -6.59 1.15
CA ASP A 31 6.86 -8.03 1.05
C ASP A 31 6.75 -8.67 2.44
N ALA A 32 6.42 -9.97 2.49
CA ALA A 32 6.29 -10.70 3.76
C ALA A 32 7.59 -10.78 4.58
N SER A 33 8.75 -10.42 3.99
CA SER A 33 10.03 -10.32 4.72
C SER A 33 10.26 -8.92 5.31
N GLY A 34 9.35 -7.98 5.06
CA GLY A 34 9.46 -6.58 5.47
C GLY A 34 10.30 -5.73 4.52
N LYS A 35 10.66 -6.24 3.33
CA LYS A 35 11.41 -5.48 2.33
C LYS A 35 10.46 -4.68 1.46
N LEU A 36 10.80 -3.41 1.23
CA LEU A 36 10.05 -2.55 0.31
C LEU A 36 10.06 -3.15 -1.10
N SER A 37 8.87 -3.32 -1.68
CA SER A 37 8.67 -3.95 -2.98
C SER A 37 8.01 -3.02 -4.01
N PHE A 38 7.06 -2.19 -3.59
CA PHE A 38 6.38 -1.22 -4.46
C PHE A 38 6.07 0.07 -3.72
N SER A 39 5.90 1.14 -4.48
CA SER A 39 5.36 2.42 -4.00
C SER A 39 4.34 2.96 -4.98
N TYR A 40 3.35 3.67 -4.46
CA TYR A 40 2.30 4.34 -5.18
C TYR A 40 2.35 5.82 -4.83
N LYS A 41 2.28 6.66 -5.85
CA LYS A 41 2.15 8.10 -5.73
C LYS A 41 1.06 8.58 -6.66
N ASP A 42 0.14 9.37 -6.13
CA ASP A 42 -1.03 9.85 -6.87
C ASP A 42 -1.81 8.73 -7.59
N GLY A 43 -1.82 7.54 -6.99
CA GLY A 43 -2.50 6.35 -7.53
C GLY A 43 -1.69 5.55 -8.56
N GLU A 44 -0.51 6.03 -8.95
CA GLU A 44 0.36 5.37 -9.93
C GLU A 44 1.54 4.67 -9.23
N PRO A 45 1.89 3.43 -9.63
CA PRO A 45 3.13 2.80 -9.20
C PRO A 45 4.34 3.64 -9.59
N GLN A 46 5.33 3.76 -8.70
CA GLN A 46 6.63 4.37 -8.99
C GLN A 46 7.73 3.33 -9.20
#